data_AF-A0A848HMK0-F1
#
_entry.id   AF-A0A848HMK0-F1
#
_cell.length_a   1.000
_cell.length_b   1.000
_cell.length_c   1.000
_cell.angle_alpha   90.00
_cell.angle_beta   90.00
_cell.angle_gamma   90.00
#
_symmetry.space_group_name_H-M   'P 1'
#
loop_
_entity.id
_entity.type
_entity.pdbx_description
1 polymer ?
#
loop_
_entity_poly.entity_id
_entity_poly.type
_entity_poly.pdbx_seq_one_letter_code
_entity_poly.pdbx_strand_id
1 'polypeptide(L)'
;MTQTERAQLLGVSRLTVSELINEKRSMTPAMAVRIATLLNTSAESWLQMQQALDLWEVRQDYTALDTVKPLSESRLAGLSIHGES
;
A
#
# COMPACT_ATOMS: atom_id res chain seq x y z
N MET A 1 -13.19 -19.98 -10.20
CA MET A 1 -12.78 -20.02 -8.78
C MET A 1 -13.78 -19.25 -7.94
N THR A 2 -14.40 -19.87 -6.92
CA THR A 2 -15.38 -19.20 -6.04
C THR A 2 -14.70 -18.38 -4.93
N GLN A 3 -15.40 -17.47 -4.25
CA GLN A 3 -14.83 -16.73 -3.10
C GLN A 3 -14.40 -17.66 -1.96
N THR A 4 -15.09 -18.78 -1.75
CA THR A 4 -14.70 -19.80 -0.76
C THR A 4 -13.47 -20.58 -1.13
N GLU A 5 -13.38 -20.95 -2.41
CA GLU A 5 -12.21 -21.64 -2.91
C GLU A 5 -10.98 -20.74 -2.76
N ARG A 6 -11.11 -19.45 -3.09
CA ARG A 6 -10.07 -18.44 -2.81
C ARG A 6 -9.73 -18.36 -1.32
N ALA A 7 -10.74 -18.32 -0.45
CA ALA A 7 -10.52 -18.22 1.00
C ALA A 7 -9.76 -19.43 1.54
N GLN A 8 -10.10 -20.64 1.09
CA GLN A 8 -9.40 -21.87 1.44
C GLN A 8 -7.96 -21.86 0.93
N LEU A 9 -7.75 -21.52 -0.35
CA LEU A 9 -6.42 -21.45 -0.96
C LEU A 9 -5.51 -20.41 -0.29
N LEU A 10 -6.07 -19.28 0.12
CA LEU A 10 -5.36 -18.21 0.83
C LEU A 10 -5.20 -18.49 2.32
N GLY A 11 -5.89 -19.49 2.88
CA GLY A 11 -5.90 -19.79 4.32
C GLY A 11 -6.50 -18.66 5.17
N VAL A 12 -7.59 -18.05 4.70
CA VAL A 12 -8.28 -16.92 5.37
C VAL A 12 -9.79 -17.13 5.36
N SER A 13 -10.54 -16.28 6.08
CA SER A 13 -12.01 -16.38 6.07
C SER A 13 -12.61 -15.92 4.73
N ARG A 14 -13.80 -16.41 4.37
CA ARG A 14 -14.59 -15.86 3.25
C ARG A 14 -14.83 -14.37 3.40
N LEU A 15 -15.08 -13.91 4.64
CA LEU A 15 -15.29 -12.49 4.94
C LEU A 15 -14.04 -11.68 4.55
N THR A 16 -12.84 -12.16 4.90
CA THR A 16 -11.58 -11.50 4.53
C THR A 16 -11.42 -11.36 3.02
N VAL A 17 -11.74 -12.41 2.26
CA VAL A 17 -11.72 -12.35 0.78
C VAL A 17 -12.77 -11.37 0.25
N SER A 18 -13.97 -11.37 0.82
CA SER A 18 -15.04 -10.44 0.45
C SER A 18 -14.68 -8.99 0.73
N GLU A 19 -14.13 -8.70 1.91
CA GLU A 19 -13.67 -7.36 2.28
C GLU A 19 -12.56 -6.87 1.35
N LEU A 20 -11.61 -7.74 1.00
CA LEU A 20 -10.52 -7.39 0.09
C LEU A 20 -11.02 -7.13 -1.34
N ILE A 21 -11.94 -7.94 -1.86
CA ILE A 21 -12.51 -7.76 -3.21
C ILE A 21 -13.40 -6.52 -3.29
N ASN A 22 -14.11 -6.20 -2.21
CA ASN A 22 -15.01 -5.04 -2.14
C ASN A 22 -14.30 -3.78 -1.63
N GLU A 23 -12.96 -3.75 -1.60
CA GLU A 23 -12.16 -2.59 -1.18
C GLU A 23 -12.48 -2.10 0.25
N LYS A 24 -13.06 -2.95 1.09
CA LYS A 24 -13.37 -2.65 2.50
C LYS A 24 -12.20 -2.93 3.43
N ARG A 25 -11.09 -3.45 2.89
CA ARG A 25 -9.86 -3.77 3.62
C ARG A 25 -8.67 -3.55 2.70
N SER A 26 -7.69 -2.80 3.18
CA SER A 26 -6.42 -2.61 2.49
C SER A 26 -5.63 -3.90 2.36
N MET A 27 -4.85 -4.01 1.28
CA MET A 27 -3.87 -5.07 1.07
C MET A 27 -2.73 -4.97 2.08
N THR A 28 -2.76 -5.84 3.09
CA THR A 28 -1.68 -5.94 4.09
C THR A 28 -0.48 -6.74 3.56
N PRO A 29 0.75 -6.57 4.10
CA PRO A 29 1.91 -7.38 3.71
C PRO A 29 1.68 -8.89 3.83
N ALA A 30 1.01 -9.34 4.90
CA ALA A 30 0.70 -10.75 5.09
C ALA A 30 -0.26 -11.29 4.00
N MET A 31 -1.21 -10.48 3.54
CA MET A 31 -2.12 -10.85 2.45
C MET A 31 -1.41 -10.82 1.09
N ALA A 32 -0.54 -9.83 0.87
CA ALA A 32 0.27 -9.73 -0.33
C ALA A 32 1.15 -10.98 -0.52
N VAL A 33 1.81 -11.46 0.54
CA VAL A 33 2.58 -12.73 0.49
C VAL A 33 1.69 -13.91 0.14
N ARG A 34 0.50 -14.04 0.76
CA ARG A 34 -0.43 -15.15 0.46
C ARG A 34 -0.88 -15.15 -0.99
N ILE A 35 -1.23 -13.99 -1.54
CA ILE A 35 -1.67 -13.85 -2.93
C ILE A 35 -0.51 -14.06 -3.90
N ALA A 36 0.67 -13.54 -3.58
CA ALA A 36 1.90 -13.75 -4.34
C ALA A 36 2.22 -15.25 -4.47
N THR A 37 2.18 -15.98 -3.36
CA THR A 37 2.37 -17.45 -3.36
C THR A 37 1.29 -18.17 -4.16
N LEU A 38 0.01 -17.80 -3.99
CA LEU A 38 -1.10 -18.47 -4.68
C LEU A 38 -1.05 -18.26 -6.20
N LEU A 39 -0.71 -17.07 -6.65
CA LEU A 39 -0.78 -16.66 -8.06
C LEU A 39 0.57 -16.67 -8.78
N ASN A 40 1.65 -17.08 -8.09
CA ASN A 40 3.02 -17.01 -8.59
C ASN A 40 3.39 -15.60 -9.10
N THR A 41 3.12 -14.60 -8.25
CA THR A 41 3.44 -13.17 -8.46
C THR A 41 4.33 -12.66 -7.33
N SER A 42 4.69 -11.36 -7.32
CA SER A 42 5.48 -10.76 -6.24
C SER A 42 4.60 -10.03 -5.22
N ALA A 43 4.95 -10.12 -3.93
CA ALA A 43 4.22 -9.42 -2.87
C ALA A 43 4.41 -7.90 -3.00
N GLU A 44 5.58 -7.48 -3.47
CA GLU A 44 5.96 -6.10 -3.73
C GLU A 44 5.02 -5.45 -4.74
N SER A 45 4.64 -6.14 -5.83
CA SER A 45 3.69 -5.58 -6.79
C SER A 45 2.33 -5.32 -6.16
N TRP A 46 1.84 -6.22 -5.29
CA TRP A 46 0.58 -6.01 -4.56
C TRP A 46 0.65 -4.84 -3.58
N LEU A 47 1.78 -4.68 -2.89
CA LEU A 47 1.99 -3.56 -1.97
C LEU A 47 2.16 -2.22 -2.70
N GLN A 48 2.81 -2.21 -3.86
CA GLN A 48 2.91 -1.01 -4.70
C GLN A 48 1.54 -0.54 -5.18
N MET A 49 0.65 -1.47 -5.56
CA MET A 49 -0.72 -1.13 -5.92
C MET A 49 -1.50 -0.51 -4.75
N GLN A 50 -1.35 -1.07 -3.54
CA GLN A 50 -1.97 -0.50 -2.34
C GLN A 50 -1.41 0.89 -2.03
N GLN A 51 -0.09 1.04 -2.07
CA GLN A 51 0.56 2.33 -1.83
C GLN A 51 0.11 3.39 -2.84
N ALA A 52 -0.05 3.02 -4.12
CA ALA A 52 -0.55 3.92 -5.13
C ALA A 52 -1.99 4.38 -4.84
N LEU A 53 -2.86 3.46 -4.38
CA LEU A 53 -4.21 3.78 -3.95
C LEU A 53 -4.21 4.71 -2.73
N ASP A 54 -3.45 4.36 -1.68
CA ASP A 54 -3.35 5.16 -0.45
C ASP A 54 -2.90 6.59 -0.76
N LEU A 55 -1.89 6.75 -1.63
CA LEU A 55 -1.40 8.06 -2.06
C LEU A 55 -2.43 8.82 -2.87
N TRP A 56 -3.19 8.13 -3.73
CA TRP A 56 -4.24 8.75 -4.52
C TRP A 56 -5.37 9.27 -3.63
N GLU A 57 -5.83 8.48 -2.65
CA GLU A 57 -6.87 8.86 -1.69
C GLU A 57 -6.48 10.10 -0.89
N VAL A 58 -5.26 10.12 -0.34
CA VAL A 58 -4.73 11.28 0.40
C VAL A 58 -4.65 12.52 -0.50
N ARG A 59 -4.29 12.36 -1.78
CA ARG A 59 -4.25 13.48 -2.74
C ARG A 59 -5.64 14.02 -3.11
N GLN A 60 -6.69 13.22 -2.96
CA GLN A 60 -8.06 13.71 -3.15
C GLN A 60 -8.52 14.57 -1.96
N ASP A 61 -7.92 14.40 -0.77
CA ASP A 61 -8.16 15.26 0.39
C ASP A 61 -7.20 16.45 0.41
N TYR A 62 -7.56 17.49 -0.36
CA TYR A 62 -6.80 18.74 -0.44
C TYR A 62 -6.63 19.45 0.90
N THR A 63 -7.52 19.23 1.87
CA THR A 63 -7.46 19.93 3.17
C THR A 63 -6.30 19.47 4.05
N ALA A 64 -5.88 18.22 3.90
CA ALA A 64 -4.81 17.62 4.70
C ALA A 64 -3.41 18.17 4.35
N LEU A 65 -3.24 18.72 3.15
CA LEU A 65 -1.92 19.10 2.62
C LEU A 65 -1.66 20.61 2.60
N ASP A 66 -2.68 21.45 2.83
CA ASP A 66 -2.59 22.92 2.75
C ASP A 66 -1.56 23.55 3.72
N THR A 67 -1.24 22.85 4.81
CA THR A 67 -0.27 23.32 5.81
C THR A 67 1.17 22.92 5.50
N VAL A 68 1.38 21.98 4.57
CA VAL A 68 2.70 21.44 4.23
C VAL A 68 3.30 22.25 3.09
N LYS A 69 4.44 22.90 3.35
CA LYS A 69 5.19 23.65 2.33
C LYS A 69 6.53 22.95 2.04
N PRO A 70 6.95 22.86 0.77
CA PRO A 70 8.28 22.36 0.44
C PRO A 70 9.38 23.13 1.17
N LEU A 71 10.43 22.42 1.57
CA LEU A 71 11.63 23.05 2.11
C LEU A 71 12.30 23.91 1.02
N SER A 72 12.82 25.08 1.40
CA SER A 72 13.62 25.89 0.49
C SER A 72 14.96 25.22 0.17
N GLU A 73 15.50 25.45 -1.02
CA GLU A 73 16.79 24.89 -1.46
C GLU A 73 17.92 25.18 -0.47
N SER A 74 17.95 26.40 0.10
CA SER A 74 18.92 26.79 1.12
C SER A 74 18.86 25.96 2.40
N ARG A 75 17.67 25.47 2.78
CA ARG A 75 17.49 24.58 3.94
C ARG A 75 17.86 23.15 3.61
N LEU A 76 17.61 22.69 2.38
CA LEU A 76 18.04 21.36 1.93
C LEU A 76 19.57 21.27 1.85
N ALA A 77 20.23 22.29 1.30
CA ALA A 77 21.70 22.35 1.21
C ALA A 77 22.38 22.33 2.59
N GLY A 78 21.78 22.96 3.60
CA GLY A 78 22.25 22.92 4.99
C GLY A 78 22.08 21.56 5.69
N LEU A 79 21.26 20.65 5.14
CA LEU A 79 21.06 19.30 5.68
C LEU A 79 21.96 18.26 5.00
N SER A 80 22.35 18.47 3.74
CA SER A 80 23.25 17.57 3.01
C SER A 80 24.71 17.61 3.47
N ILE A 81 25.11 18.62 4.25
CA ILE A 81 26.52 18.83 4.66
C ILE A 81 27.02 17.91 5.79
N HIS A 82 26.24 16.92 6.26
CA HIS A 82 26.63 16.03 7.38
C HIS A 82 26.56 14.52 7.05
N GLY A 83 26.43 14.14 5.77
CA GLY A 83 26.05 12.79 5.38
C GLY A 83 27.09 11.93 4.65
N GLU A 84 28.29 12.43 4.33
CA GLU A 84 29.33 11.63 3.67
C GLU A 84 30.70 11.94 4.26
N SER A 85 31.21 11.01 5.09
CA SER A 85 32.61 10.87 5.49
C SER A 85 32.92 9.40 5.66
#